data_AF-A0A0N1IIK3-F1
#
_entry.id   AF-A0A0N1IIK3-F1
#
_cell.length_a   1.000
_cell.length_b   1.000
_cell.length_c   1.000
_cell.angle_alpha   90.00
_cell.angle_beta   90.00
_cell.angle_gamma   90.00
#
_symmetry.space_group_name_H-M   'P 1'
#
loop_
_entity.id
_entity.type
_entity.pdbx_description
1 polymer ?
#
loop_
_entity_poly.entity_id
_entity_poly.type
_entity_poly.pdbx_seq_one_letter_code
_entity_poly.pdbx_strand_id
1 'polypeptide(L)'
;MQGTWAVLKKNCVNFLPGALAFATNSREAFATWLKIYNRGYTHGPQDFYEQHESYSPDYWKRGHSQDKNMWVDMKLSEEVSQKEIAQLMNYKQDLWRVGHGLGLTAFIGGYALVPLFFWMSSNTFAPSVLNATEAEKKEWRAAQDLYRYRSIPSYIMDTKWFFDFHAYPWNATQERAWDELFEKNNVRRDPKVVRPAAEMYDGFIKLVTIRRKSLRHLARSMNLPTFPMLVRLCASTRVKDYWNLAFNEDYMVITQKLHEQMSDEDLYDYAWRRFLAPYDKNLSRDEVMTRVNDYHEFLGPKFVEEGKAPNLIILTNYCMGYYNDPAYLEEDISELDGNDFEYMAHYGKDAFLRRLEFENGPLRDQVEAHTQKLIEERAAAEKPAPQVSA
;
A
#
# COMPACT_ATOMS: atom_id res chain seq x y z
N MET A 1 9.03 16.18 16.27
CA MET A 1 8.80 14.74 16.50
C MET A 1 8.52 14.47 17.97
N GLN A 2 7.57 13.60 18.33
CA GLN A 2 7.43 13.12 19.70
C GLN A 2 8.61 12.19 20.03
N GLY A 3 9.32 12.45 21.13
CA GLY A 3 10.39 11.57 21.57
C GLY A 3 9.86 10.19 21.98
N THR A 4 10.66 9.14 21.78
CA THR A 4 10.42 7.73 22.16
C THR A 4 9.81 7.57 23.56
N TRP A 5 10.21 8.43 24.50
CA TRP A 5 9.69 8.46 25.87
C TRP A 5 8.23 8.93 25.99
N ALA A 6 7.81 9.91 25.19
CA ALA A 6 6.44 10.41 25.20
C ALA A 6 5.46 9.35 24.67
N VAL A 7 5.84 8.68 23.58
CA VAL A 7 5.07 7.57 22.99
C VAL A 7 4.94 6.41 23.99
N LEU A 8 6.04 6.05 24.65
CA LEU A 8 6.03 5.02 25.68
C LEU A 8 5.08 5.37 26.83
N LYS A 9 5.18 6.58 27.39
CA LYS A 9 4.31 7.03 28.47
C LYS A 9 2.84 6.96 28.08
N LYS A 10 2.50 7.45 26.88
CA LYS A 10 1.15 7.40 26.31
C LYS A 10 0.65 5.97 26.18
N ASN A 11 1.43 5.09 25.54
CA ASN A 11 1.06 3.69 25.34
C ASN A 11 0.91 2.93 26.67
N CYS A 12 1.73 3.23 27.69
CA CYS A 12 1.59 2.65 29.02
C CYS A 12 0.29 3.08 29.72
N VAL A 13 -0.09 4.37 29.60
CA VAL A 13 -1.36 4.88 30.15
C VAL A 13 -2.56 4.24 29.45
N ASN A 14 -2.49 4.11 28.12
CA ASN A 14 -3.57 3.56 27.30
C ASN A 14 -3.57 2.02 27.22
N PHE A 15 -2.66 1.32 27.90
CA PHE A 15 -2.49 -0.12 27.75
C PHE A 15 -3.74 -0.91 28.15
N LEU A 16 -4.30 -0.67 29.35
CA LEU A 16 -5.48 -1.39 29.83
C LEU A 16 -6.74 -1.05 29.02
N PRO A 17 -7.07 0.24 28.77
CA PRO A 17 -8.19 0.61 27.88
C PRO A 17 -8.04 0.01 26.48
N GLY A 18 -6.84 0.07 25.91
CA GLY A 18 -6.56 -0.46 24.58
C GLY A 18 -6.62 -1.99 24.51
N ALA A 19 -6.20 -2.70 25.57
CA ALA A 19 -6.37 -4.15 25.67
C ALA A 19 -7.85 -4.56 25.70
N LEU A 20 -8.69 -3.80 26.43
CA LEU A 20 -10.14 -4.02 26.45
C LEU A 20 -10.78 -3.74 25.08
N ALA A 21 -10.39 -2.65 24.43
CA ALA A 21 -10.84 -2.31 23.08
C ALA A 21 -10.43 -3.40 22.07
N PHE A 22 -9.20 -3.90 22.15
CA PHE A 22 -8.72 -5.01 21.32
C PHE A 22 -9.51 -6.29 21.54
N ALA A 23 -9.80 -6.65 22.80
CA ALA A 23 -10.58 -7.82 23.12
C ALA A 23 -12.02 -7.72 22.55
N THR A 24 -12.63 -6.54 22.64
CA THR A 24 -13.97 -6.28 22.08
C THR A 24 -13.95 -6.38 20.56
N ASN A 25 -13.01 -5.68 19.91
CA ASN A 25 -12.83 -5.69 18.46
C ASN A 25 -12.52 -7.10 17.93
N SER A 26 -11.84 -7.94 18.71
CA SER A 26 -11.50 -9.31 18.28
C SER A 26 -12.73 -10.17 18.06
N ARG A 27 -13.75 -10.03 18.91
CA ARG A 27 -15.02 -10.77 18.78
C ARG A 27 -15.79 -10.34 17.52
N GLU A 28 -15.91 -9.03 17.30
CA GLU A 28 -16.63 -8.47 16.15
C GLU A 28 -15.92 -8.78 14.83
N ALA A 29 -14.60 -8.62 14.80
CA ALA A 29 -13.78 -8.96 13.65
C ALA A 29 -13.83 -10.46 13.33
N PHE A 30 -13.80 -11.34 14.34
CA PHE A 30 -13.93 -12.78 14.12
C PHE A 30 -15.30 -13.16 13.56
N ALA A 31 -16.39 -12.57 14.09
CA ALA A 31 -17.73 -12.79 13.55
C ALA A 31 -17.83 -12.36 12.07
N THR A 32 -17.27 -11.19 11.74
CA THR A 32 -17.22 -10.68 10.36
C THR A 32 -16.41 -11.60 9.45
N TRP A 33 -15.20 -11.99 9.89
CA TRP A 33 -14.34 -12.91 9.15
C TRP A 33 -15.03 -14.24 8.90
N LEU A 34 -15.74 -14.79 9.89
CA LEU A 34 -16.44 -16.06 9.78
C LEU A 34 -17.59 -16.00 8.76
N LYS A 35 -18.36 -14.89 8.72
CA LYS A 35 -19.38 -14.66 7.68
C LYS A 35 -18.74 -14.69 6.29
N ILE A 36 -17.71 -13.86 6.07
CA ILE A 36 -16.98 -13.78 4.79
C ILE A 36 -16.41 -15.15 4.40
N TYR A 37 -15.81 -15.87 5.35
CA TYR A 37 -15.21 -17.17 5.12
C TYR A 37 -16.25 -18.23 4.70
N ASN A 38 -17.35 -18.34 5.46
CA ASN A 38 -18.42 -19.28 5.16
C ASN A 38 -19.06 -18.98 3.80
N ARG A 39 -19.29 -17.69 3.51
CA ARG A 39 -19.86 -17.26 2.23
C ARG A 39 -18.93 -17.58 1.07
N GLY A 40 -17.63 -17.38 1.22
CA GLY A 40 -16.64 -17.80 0.22
C GLY A 40 -16.62 -19.31 0.01
N TYR A 41 -16.83 -20.11 1.06
CA TYR A 41 -16.93 -21.56 0.93
C TYR A 41 -18.21 -22.03 0.20
N THR A 42 -19.33 -21.32 0.35
CA THR A 42 -20.62 -21.71 -0.25
C THR A 42 -20.91 -21.08 -1.61
N HIS A 43 -20.43 -19.86 -1.86
CA HIS A 43 -20.74 -19.07 -3.06
C HIS A 43 -19.51 -18.68 -3.88
N GLY A 44 -18.30 -18.85 -3.32
CA GLY A 44 -17.06 -18.52 -4.00
C GLY A 44 -16.79 -19.43 -5.21
N PRO A 45 -15.92 -18.99 -6.13
CA PRO A 45 -15.49 -19.83 -7.24
C PRO A 45 -14.75 -21.08 -6.74
N GLN A 46 -14.70 -22.14 -7.55
CA GLN A 46 -14.02 -23.40 -7.20
C GLN A 46 -12.58 -23.20 -6.72
N ASP A 47 -11.87 -22.24 -7.33
CA ASP A 47 -10.51 -21.90 -6.94
C ASP A 47 -10.38 -21.31 -5.52
N PHE A 48 -11.47 -20.72 -4.98
CA PHE A 48 -11.55 -20.25 -3.60
C PHE A 48 -11.64 -21.43 -2.60
N TYR A 49 -12.27 -22.54 -3.01
CA TYR A 49 -12.37 -23.78 -2.24
C TYR A 49 -11.07 -24.62 -2.32
N GLU A 50 -10.44 -24.67 -3.49
CA GLU A 50 -9.25 -25.48 -3.77
C GLU A 50 -7.93 -24.81 -3.35
N GLN A 51 -7.93 -24.11 -2.19
CA GLN A 51 -6.73 -23.48 -1.60
C GLN A 51 -5.72 -24.53 -1.13
N HIS A 52 -5.11 -25.25 -2.06
CA HIS A 52 -3.98 -26.11 -1.79
C HIS A 52 -2.69 -25.30 -1.97
N GLU A 53 -1.88 -25.23 -0.92
CA GLU A 53 -0.49 -24.83 -1.04
C GLU A 53 0.21 -25.88 -1.91
N SER A 54 0.39 -25.61 -3.20
CA SER A 54 1.13 -26.52 -4.08
C SER A 54 2.63 -26.39 -3.76
N TYR A 55 3.15 -27.28 -2.92
CA TYR A 55 4.58 -27.44 -2.69
C TYR A 55 5.22 -28.12 -3.91
N SER A 56 5.73 -27.32 -4.84
CA SER A 56 6.53 -27.83 -5.96
C SER A 56 8.02 -27.92 -5.58
N PRO A 57 8.75 -28.97 -6.04
CA PRO A 57 10.21 -29.02 -5.97
C PRO A 57 10.88 -27.80 -6.62
N ASP A 58 10.23 -27.24 -7.63
CA ASP A 58 10.60 -25.97 -8.24
C ASP A 58 10.28 -24.81 -7.29
N TYR A 59 11.30 -24.31 -6.57
CA TYR A 59 11.16 -23.21 -5.61
C TYR A 59 10.45 -21.96 -6.19
N TRP A 60 10.55 -21.75 -7.50
CA TRP A 60 9.97 -20.62 -8.21
C TRP A 60 8.49 -20.82 -8.62
N LYS A 61 8.00 -22.07 -8.68
CA LYS A 61 6.60 -22.41 -8.97
C LYS A 61 5.70 -22.44 -7.73
N ARG A 62 6.29 -22.28 -6.54
CA ARG A 62 5.57 -22.12 -5.26
C ARG A 62 4.74 -20.83 -5.31
N GLY A 63 3.44 -20.96 -5.56
CA GLY A 63 2.49 -19.84 -5.61
C GLY A 63 1.58 -19.78 -6.84
N HIS A 64 1.79 -20.63 -7.87
CA HIS A 64 0.98 -20.57 -9.11
C HIS A 64 -0.53 -20.79 -8.92
N SER A 65 -0.98 -21.51 -7.89
CA SER A 65 -2.42 -21.72 -7.62
C SER A 65 -3.09 -20.54 -6.91
N GLN A 66 -2.34 -19.71 -6.16
CA GLN A 66 -2.93 -18.72 -5.25
C GLN A 66 -3.24 -17.36 -5.88
N ASP A 67 -2.91 -17.12 -7.15
CA ASP A 67 -3.41 -15.92 -7.85
C ASP A 67 -4.94 -15.96 -8.03
N LYS A 68 -5.53 -17.14 -7.83
CA LYS A 68 -6.96 -17.42 -7.93
C LYS A 68 -7.75 -17.19 -6.63
N ASN A 69 -7.08 -16.75 -5.56
CA ASN A 69 -7.68 -16.61 -4.21
C ASN A 69 -8.37 -15.26 -3.97
N MET A 70 -8.34 -14.34 -4.93
CA MET A 70 -9.00 -13.04 -4.83
C MET A 70 -10.34 -13.11 -5.55
N TRP A 71 -11.40 -12.75 -4.86
CA TRP A 71 -12.77 -12.79 -5.35
C TRP A 71 -13.53 -11.59 -4.82
N VAL A 72 -14.07 -10.80 -5.75
CA VAL A 72 -14.99 -9.71 -5.43
C VAL A 72 -16.39 -10.30 -5.37
N ASP A 73 -16.89 -10.47 -4.16
CA ASP A 73 -18.24 -10.94 -3.93
C ASP A 73 -19.23 -9.79 -4.08
N MET A 74 -19.81 -9.72 -5.28
CA MET A 74 -20.76 -8.69 -5.69
C MET A 74 -22.03 -8.64 -4.83
N LYS A 75 -22.24 -9.61 -3.93
CA LYS A 75 -23.39 -9.73 -3.05
C LYS A 75 -23.02 -9.76 -1.57
N LEU A 76 -21.76 -9.53 -1.21
CA LEU A 76 -21.32 -9.57 0.19
C LEU A 76 -22.08 -8.57 1.09
N SER A 77 -22.56 -7.47 0.51
CA SER A 77 -23.32 -6.44 1.23
C SER A 77 -24.64 -6.94 1.82
N GLU A 78 -25.12 -8.11 1.40
CA GLU A 78 -26.30 -8.76 1.97
C GLU A 78 -26.04 -9.31 3.39
N GLU A 79 -24.77 -9.57 3.76
CA GLU A 79 -24.40 -10.21 5.04
C GLU A 79 -23.47 -9.36 5.91
N VAL A 80 -22.66 -8.51 5.28
CA VAL A 80 -21.61 -7.73 5.92
C VAL A 80 -21.65 -6.30 5.38
N SER A 81 -21.64 -5.33 6.29
CA SER A 81 -21.55 -3.91 5.95
C SER A 81 -20.12 -3.48 5.61
N GLN A 82 -20.01 -2.37 4.85
CA GLN A 82 -18.72 -1.72 4.55
C GLN A 82 -17.93 -1.40 5.83
N LYS A 83 -18.61 -0.98 6.91
CA LYS A 83 -17.99 -0.66 8.20
C LYS A 83 -17.42 -1.89 8.90
N GLU A 84 -18.11 -3.03 8.85
CA GLU A 84 -17.60 -4.31 9.36
C GLU A 84 -16.30 -4.72 8.63
N ILE A 85 -16.22 -4.52 7.30
CA ILE A 85 -15.00 -4.79 6.54
C ILE A 85 -13.86 -3.84 6.94
N ALA A 86 -14.15 -2.54 7.06
CA ALA A 86 -13.16 -1.55 7.49
C ALA A 86 -12.59 -1.90 8.88
N GLN A 87 -13.45 -2.26 9.82
CA GLN A 87 -13.04 -2.71 11.16
C GLN A 87 -12.19 -3.98 11.08
N LEU A 88 -12.57 -4.97 10.27
CA LEU A 88 -11.79 -6.20 10.08
C LEU A 88 -10.39 -5.92 9.51
N MET A 89 -10.27 -5.02 8.54
CA MET A 89 -8.97 -4.63 7.97
C MET A 89 -8.05 -4.01 9.01
N ASN A 90 -8.57 -3.07 9.82
CA ASN A 90 -7.82 -2.45 10.91
C ASN A 90 -7.44 -3.46 11.99
N TYR A 91 -8.39 -4.32 12.40
CA TYR A 91 -8.16 -5.37 13.38
C TYR A 91 -7.07 -6.34 12.93
N LYS A 92 -7.06 -6.78 11.65
CA LYS A 92 -6.03 -7.69 11.14
C LYS A 92 -4.62 -7.09 11.27
N GLN A 93 -4.44 -5.80 11.02
CA GLN A 93 -3.14 -5.14 11.22
C GLN A 93 -2.75 -5.10 12.70
N ASP A 94 -3.69 -4.76 13.58
CA ASP A 94 -3.45 -4.70 15.01
C ASP A 94 -3.19 -6.07 15.63
N LEU A 95 -3.88 -7.12 15.17
CA LEU A 95 -3.63 -8.49 15.59
C LEU A 95 -2.18 -8.90 15.31
N TRP A 96 -1.64 -8.51 14.16
CA TRP A 96 -0.23 -8.73 13.88
C TRP A 96 0.67 -7.96 14.84
N ARG A 97 0.43 -6.66 15.04
CA ARG A 97 1.23 -5.82 15.95
C ARG A 97 1.25 -6.37 17.38
N VAL A 98 0.08 -6.78 17.89
CA VAL A 98 -0.07 -7.42 19.20
C VAL A 98 0.63 -8.78 19.25
N GLY A 99 0.42 -9.63 18.23
CA GLY A 99 1.03 -10.96 18.16
C GLY A 99 2.56 -10.92 18.18
N HIS A 100 3.18 -9.91 17.55
CA HIS A 100 4.64 -9.76 17.58
C HIS A 100 5.16 -9.31 18.94
N GLY A 101 4.47 -8.38 19.61
CA GLY A 101 4.86 -7.92 20.94
C GLY A 101 4.63 -8.99 22.01
N LEU A 102 3.37 -9.41 22.19
CA LEU A 102 2.98 -10.33 23.24
C LEU A 102 3.39 -11.78 22.98
N GLY A 103 3.43 -12.21 21.72
CA GLY A 103 3.88 -13.55 21.36
C GLY A 103 5.31 -13.81 21.81
N LEU A 104 6.18 -12.79 21.69
CA LEU A 104 7.56 -12.89 22.15
C LEU A 104 7.64 -13.12 23.68
N THR A 105 6.75 -12.50 24.45
CA THR A 105 6.64 -12.72 25.91
C THR A 105 6.37 -14.18 26.26
N ALA A 106 5.56 -14.88 25.46
CA ALA A 106 5.30 -16.31 25.66
C ALA A 106 6.53 -17.19 25.37
N PHE A 107 7.42 -16.78 24.46
CA PHE A 107 8.59 -17.58 24.07
C PHE A 107 9.83 -17.36 24.95
N ILE A 108 10.10 -16.12 25.37
CA ILE A 108 11.33 -15.78 26.14
C ILE A 108 11.04 -15.31 27.58
N GLY A 109 9.77 -15.37 28.03
CA GLY A 109 9.37 -15.08 29.41
C GLY A 109 9.75 -13.68 29.86
N GLY A 110 10.28 -13.56 31.09
CA GLY A 110 10.67 -12.27 31.69
C GLY A 110 11.73 -11.49 30.90
N TYR A 111 12.51 -12.15 30.02
CA TYR A 111 13.48 -11.47 29.16
C TYR A 111 12.82 -10.66 28.03
N ALA A 112 11.52 -10.83 27.80
CA ALA A 112 10.78 -10.03 26.84
C ALA A 112 10.59 -8.57 27.27
N LEU A 113 10.91 -8.19 28.51
CA LEU A 113 10.77 -6.82 28.99
C LEU A 113 11.49 -5.79 28.08
N VAL A 114 12.69 -6.11 27.60
CA VAL A 114 13.45 -5.22 26.71
C VAL A 114 12.77 -5.07 25.34
N PRO A 115 12.43 -6.16 24.61
CA PRO A 115 11.63 -6.07 23.40
C PRO A 115 10.27 -5.40 23.56
N LEU A 116 9.56 -5.65 24.68
CA LEU A 116 8.28 -5.01 24.98
C LEU A 116 8.42 -3.49 25.16
N PHE A 117 9.51 -3.03 25.77
CA PHE A 117 9.83 -1.61 25.86
C PHE A 117 9.96 -0.97 24.47
N PHE A 118 10.71 -1.60 23.55
CA PHE A 118 10.85 -1.11 22.17
C PHE A 118 9.54 -1.14 21.39
N TRP A 119 8.72 -2.17 21.61
CA TRP A 119 7.41 -2.26 20.99
C TRP A 119 6.47 -1.14 21.46
N MET A 120 6.40 -0.91 22.77
CA MET A 120 5.54 0.11 23.38
C MET A 120 6.05 1.53 23.18
N SER A 121 7.32 1.74 22.82
CA SER A 121 7.87 3.07 22.58
C SER A 121 7.76 3.55 21.13
N SER A 122 7.14 2.77 20.24
CA SER A 122 7.01 3.09 18.82
C SER A 122 5.56 3.05 18.33
N ASN A 123 5.06 4.17 17.80
CA ASN A 123 3.75 4.22 17.12
C ASN A 123 3.75 3.41 15.82
N THR A 124 4.91 3.11 15.21
CA THR A 124 4.99 2.23 14.03
C THR A 124 4.56 0.81 14.38
N PHE A 125 5.00 0.29 15.53
CA PHE A 125 4.79 -1.10 15.92
C PHE A 125 3.65 -1.32 16.92
N ALA A 126 3.27 -0.29 17.68
CA ALA A 126 2.13 -0.34 18.58
C ALA A 126 0.79 -0.42 17.81
N PRO A 127 -0.19 -1.21 18.29
CA PRO A 127 -1.50 -1.33 17.65
C PRO A 127 -2.32 -0.04 17.80
N SER A 128 -3.24 0.19 16.85
CA SER A 128 -4.04 1.42 16.78
C SER A 128 -4.89 1.65 18.04
N VAL A 129 -5.34 0.58 18.68
CA VAL A 129 -6.14 0.58 19.93
C VAL A 129 -5.47 1.28 21.13
N LEU A 130 -4.15 1.51 21.10
CA LEU A 130 -3.44 2.27 22.14
C LEU A 130 -3.54 3.80 21.97
N ASN A 131 -4.26 4.25 20.94
CA ASN A 131 -4.51 5.66 20.64
C ASN A 131 -5.99 5.94 20.90
N ALA A 132 -6.29 6.62 22.00
CA ALA A 132 -7.64 6.86 22.47
C ALA A 132 -8.27 8.10 21.84
N THR A 133 -7.47 9.15 21.63
CA THR A 133 -7.93 10.44 21.10
C THR A 133 -7.69 10.56 19.60
N GLU A 134 -8.45 11.43 18.93
CA GLU A 134 -8.27 11.70 17.49
C GLU A 134 -6.87 12.25 17.16
N ALA A 135 -6.29 13.04 18.04
CA ALA A 135 -4.91 13.52 17.88
C ALA A 135 -3.91 12.36 17.91
N GLU A 136 -4.03 11.45 18.87
CA GLU A 136 -3.15 10.27 18.95
C GLU A 136 -3.33 9.34 17.74
N LYS A 137 -4.56 9.15 17.25
CA LYS A 137 -4.82 8.37 16.03
C LYS A 137 -4.18 9.03 14.81
N LYS A 138 -4.29 10.35 14.68
CA LYS A 138 -3.65 11.12 13.60
C LYS A 138 -2.13 10.93 13.62
N GLU A 139 -1.51 11.07 14.79
CA GLU A 139 -0.06 10.86 14.97
C GLU A 139 0.35 9.41 14.67
N TRP A 140 -0.46 8.45 15.08
CA TRP A 140 -0.23 7.05 14.79
C TRP A 140 -0.27 6.78 13.29
N ARG A 141 -1.27 7.29 12.56
CA ARG A 141 -1.37 7.15 11.10
C ARG A 141 -0.22 7.86 10.39
N ALA A 142 0.21 9.04 10.85
CA ALA A 142 1.41 9.71 10.32
C ALA A 142 2.70 8.89 10.53
N ALA A 143 2.86 8.24 11.68
CA ALA A 143 3.98 7.32 11.94
C ALA A 143 3.94 6.07 11.05
N GLN A 144 2.74 5.59 10.70
CA GLN A 144 2.57 4.54 9.71
C GLN A 144 3.01 5.03 8.33
N ASP A 145 2.58 6.23 7.91
CA ASP A 145 2.95 6.81 6.60
C ASP A 145 4.46 7.01 6.46
N LEU A 146 5.14 7.50 7.50
CA LEU A 146 6.62 7.54 7.58
C LEU A 146 7.26 6.18 7.27
N TYR A 147 6.70 5.09 7.81
CA TYR A 147 7.19 3.74 7.52
C TYR A 147 6.91 3.31 6.07
N ARG A 148 5.78 3.73 5.49
CA ARG A 148 5.44 3.50 4.08
C ARG A 148 6.45 4.16 3.15
N TYR A 149 6.78 5.45 3.39
CA TYR A 149 7.77 6.21 2.61
C TYR A 149 9.15 5.54 2.56
N ARG A 150 9.54 4.79 3.60
CA ARG A 150 10.82 4.05 3.60
C ARG A 150 10.87 2.90 2.59
N SER A 151 9.72 2.29 2.26
CA SER A 151 9.68 1.05 1.48
C SER A 151 9.07 1.22 0.09
N ILE A 152 8.15 2.17 -0.08
CA ILE A 152 7.43 2.38 -1.34
C ILE A 152 8.34 2.77 -2.51
N PRO A 153 9.26 3.75 -2.40
CA PRO A 153 10.13 4.11 -3.52
C PRO A 153 10.99 2.94 -4.00
N SER A 154 11.48 2.12 -3.07
CA SER A 154 12.24 0.90 -3.40
C SER A 154 11.37 -0.12 -4.13
N TYR A 155 10.12 -0.31 -3.69
CA TYR A 155 9.16 -1.20 -4.35
C TYR A 155 8.84 -0.74 -5.78
N ILE A 156 8.51 0.54 -5.95
CA ILE A 156 8.14 1.16 -7.23
C ILE A 156 9.31 1.08 -8.22
N MET A 157 10.50 1.52 -7.82
CA MET A 157 11.70 1.49 -8.66
C MET A 157 12.10 0.06 -9.06
N ASP A 158 12.12 -0.88 -8.11
CA ASP A 158 12.46 -2.28 -8.40
C ASP A 158 11.44 -2.93 -9.34
N THR A 159 10.17 -2.49 -9.31
CA THR A 159 9.10 -3.00 -10.16
C THR A 159 9.20 -2.42 -11.57
N LYS A 160 9.36 -1.09 -11.71
CA LYS A 160 9.59 -0.45 -13.01
C LYS A 160 10.77 -1.08 -13.72
N TRP A 161 11.93 -1.06 -13.07
CA TRP A 161 13.16 -1.61 -13.62
C TRP A 161 12.99 -3.07 -14.04
N PHE A 162 12.43 -3.92 -13.16
CA PHE A 162 12.30 -5.34 -13.47
C PHE A 162 11.40 -5.59 -14.70
N PHE A 163 10.28 -4.88 -14.83
CA PHE A 163 9.36 -5.11 -15.94
C PHE A 163 9.76 -4.36 -17.22
N ASP A 164 10.47 -3.22 -17.15
CA ASP A 164 11.08 -2.57 -18.32
C ASP A 164 12.00 -3.54 -19.09
N PHE A 165 12.74 -4.41 -18.39
CA PHE A 165 13.58 -5.42 -19.02
C PHE A 165 12.83 -6.61 -19.63
N HIS A 166 11.57 -6.85 -19.22
CA HIS A 166 10.84 -8.08 -19.56
C HIS A 166 9.55 -7.82 -20.35
N ALA A 167 9.14 -6.58 -20.53
CA ALA A 167 7.97 -6.19 -21.30
C ALA A 167 8.40 -5.67 -22.67
N TYR A 168 8.14 -6.42 -23.75
CA TYR A 168 8.31 -5.96 -25.13
C TYR A 168 7.29 -6.66 -26.05
N PRO A 169 6.71 -5.98 -27.07
CA PRO A 169 6.81 -4.54 -27.41
C PRO A 169 5.59 -3.72 -26.95
N TRP A 170 5.83 -2.45 -26.56
CA TRP A 170 4.79 -1.45 -26.26
C TRP A 170 4.35 -0.71 -27.53
N ASN A 171 3.07 -0.34 -27.61
CA ASN A 171 2.66 0.79 -28.45
C ASN A 171 2.83 2.11 -27.67
N ALA A 172 2.85 3.24 -28.38
CA ALA A 172 3.10 4.56 -27.76
C ALA A 172 2.11 4.88 -26.62
N THR A 173 0.87 4.42 -26.71
CA THR A 173 -0.14 4.61 -25.65
C THR A 173 0.21 3.80 -24.39
N GLN A 174 0.66 2.56 -24.55
CA GLN A 174 1.05 1.68 -23.44
C GLN A 174 2.35 2.13 -22.78
N GLU A 175 3.33 2.57 -23.57
CA GLU A 175 4.57 3.13 -23.07
C GLU A 175 4.31 4.39 -22.24
N ARG A 176 3.48 5.31 -22.75
CA ARG A 176 3.05 6.50 -22.01
C ARG A 176 2.32 6.12 -20.73
N ALA A 177 1.34 5.23 -20.80
CA ALA A 177 0.57 4.76 -19.64
C ALA A 177 1.47 4.15 -18.57
N TRP A 178 2.50 3.42 -19.01
CA TRP A 178 3.46 2.79 -18.13
C TRP A 178 4.38 3.81 -17.47
N ASP A 179 4.94 4.78 -18.19
CA ASP A 179 5.79 5.80 -17.57
C ASP A 179 5.00 6.72 -16.62
N GLU A 180 3.77 7.11 -16.97
CA GLU A 180 2.90 7.93 -16.10
C GLU A 180 2.55 7.22 -14.77
N LEU A 181 2.50 5.88 -14.75
CA LEU A 181 2.31 5.10 -13.53
C LEU A 181 3.42 5.34 -12.49
N PHE A 182 4.64 5.59 -12.96
CA PHE A 182 5.85 5.70 -12.14
C PHE A 182 6.28 7.14 -11.85
N GLU A 183 5.50 8.14 -12.27
CA GLU A 183 5.80 9.54 -11.99
C GLU A 183 5.82 9.85 -10.47
N LYS A 184 6.50 10.95 -10.12
CA LYS A 184 6.67 11.42 -8.73
C LYS A 184 5.31 11.71 -8.09
N ASN A 185 5.23 11.63 -6.76
CA ASN A 185 4.00 11.80 -5.98
C ASN A 185 3.22 13.11 -6.18
N ASN A 186 3.88 14.19 -6.60
CA ASN A 186 3.26 15.50 -6.80
C ASN A 186 2.47 15.61 -8.11
N VAL A 187 2.51 14.60 -8.98
CA VAL A 187 1.75 14.60 -10.23
C VAL A 187 0.47 13.77 -10.07
N ARG A 188 -0.66 14.35 -10.48
CA ARG A 188 -1.93 13.62 -10.59
C ARG A 188 -1.79 12.60 -11.72
N ARG A 189 -1.96 11.32 -11.38
CA ARG A 189 -1.97 10.23 -12.36
C ARG A 189 -3.38 10.10 -12.91
N ASP A 190 -3.59 10.56 -14.15
CA ASP A 190 -4.90 10.46 -14.79
C ASP A 190 -5.23 8.96 -15.00
N PRO A 191 -6.31 8.44 -14.39
CA PRO A 191 -6.69 7.05 -14.54
C PRO A 191 -6.92 6.67 -16.01
N LYS A 192 -7.41 7.58 -16.85
CA LYS A 192 -7.64 7.31 -18.29
C LYS A 192 -6.34 7.06 -19.04
N VAL A 193 -5.26 7.70 -18.63
CA VAL A 193 -3.95 7.54 -19.27
C VAL A 193 -3.22 6.32 -18.73
N VAL A 194 -3.35 6.01 -17.43
CA VAL A 194 -2.63 4.90 -16.80
C VAL A 194 -3.34 3.54 -16.98
N ARG A 195 -4.67 3.51 -17.13
CA ARG A 195 -5.45 2.26 -17.26
C ARG A 195 -5.02 1.35 -18.42
N PRO A 196 -4.62 1.86 -19.61
CA PRO A 196 -4.04 1.01 -20.66
C PRO A 196 -2.86 0.13 -20.20
N ALA A 197 -2.05 0.58 -19.23
CA ALA A 197 -1.01 -0.25 -18.63
C ALA A 197 -1.62 -1.42 -17.83
N ALA A 198 -2.69 -1.17 -17.06
CA ALA A 198 -3.39 -2.22 -16.32
C ALA A 198 -3.98 -3.28 -17.26
N GLU A 199 -4.63 -2.86 -18.34
CA GLU A 199 -5.24 -3.74 -19.35
C GLU A 199 -4.19 -4.56 -20.13
N MET A 200 -3.05 -3.96 -20.47
CA MET A 200 -1.95 -4.66 -21.15
C MET A 200 -1.41 -5.82 -20.30
N TYR A 201 -1.19 -5.57 -19.01
CA TYR A 201 -0.55 -6.53 -18.13
C TYR A 201 -1.52 -7.51 -17.47
N ASP A 202 -2.82 -7.37 -17.73
CA ASP A 202 -3.91 -8.23 -17.27
C ASP A 202 -3.80 -9.63 -17.90
N GLY A 203 -2.84 -10.42 -17.39
CA GLY A 203 -2.50 -11.76 -17.87
C GLY A 203 -1.00 -12.05 -17.89
N PHE A 204 -0.16 -11.02 -18.07
CA PHE A 204 1.29 -11.13 -18.21
C PHE A 204 2.04 -10.92 -16.88
N ILE A 205 1.76 -9.81 -16.19
CA ILE A 205 2.35 -9.53 -14.89
C ILE A 205 1.42 -10.08 -13.82
N LYS A 206 1.91 -10.99 -12.99
CA LYS A 206 1.17 -11.53 -11.86
C LYS A 206 1.93 -11.25 -10.58
N LEU A 207 1.26 -11.22 -9.42
CA LEU A 207 1.96 -11.04 -8.15
C LEU A 207 3.04 -12.12 -7.94
N VAL A 208 2.83 -13.33 -8.46
CA VAL A 208 3.82 -14.42 -8.42
C VAL A 208 5.05 -14.21 -9.30
N THR A 209 5.07 -13.23 -10.20
CA THR A 209 6.26 -12.92 -11.01
C THR A 209 7.16 -11.89 -10.33
N ILE A 210 6.69 -11.22 -9.28
CA ILE A 210 7.49 -10.21 -8.59
C ILE A 210 8.63 -10.83 -7.77
N ARG A 211 9.82 -10.21 -7.80
CA ARG A 211 10.99 -10.67 -7.03
C ARG A 211 10.71 -10.68 -5.53
N ARG A 212 11.32 -11.62 -4.80
CA ARG A 212 11.19 -11.74 -3.32
C ARG A 212 11.52 -10.44 -2.59
N LYS A 213 12.55 -9.72 -3.04
CA LYS A 213 12.96 -8.42 -2.47
C LYS A 213 11.85 -7.37 -2.65
N SER A 214 11.30 -7.24 -3.86
CA SER A 214 10.21 -6.31 -4.17
C SER A 214 8.93 -6.68 -3.41
N LEU A 215 8.59 -7.97 -3.29
CA LEU A 215 7.47 -8.42 -2.46
C LEU A 215 7.64 -8.05 -0.98
N ARG A 216 8.89 -8.10 -0.47
CA ARG A 216 9.20 -7.66 0.90
C ARG A 216 8.99 -6.15 1.05
N HIS A 217 9.43 -5.35 0.09
CA HIS A 217 9.19 -3.90 0.09
C HIS A 217 7.70 -3.58 -0.02
N LEU A 218 6.94 -4.29 -0.88
CA LEU A 218 5.49 -4.16 -0.98
C LEU A 218 4.81 -4.47 0.36
N ALA A 219 5.12 -5.62 0.97
CA ALA A 219 4.54 -5.99 2.26
C ALA A 219 4.88 -4.98 3.37
N ARG A 220 6.13 -4.50 3.45
CA ARG A 220 6.51 -3.44 4.41
C ARG A 220 5.78 -2.13 4.15
N SER A 221 5.58 -1.76 2.89
CA SER A 221 4.81 -0.58 2.48
C SER A 221 3.35 -0.65 2.91
N MET A 222 2.81 -1.87 3.08
CA MET A 222 1.47 -2.11 3.60
C MET A 222 1.46 -2.29 5.13
N ASN A 223 2.58 -2.00 5.81
CA ASN A 223 2.78 -2.25 7.24
C ASN A 223 2.58 -3.73 7.64
N LEU A 224 2.75 -4.66 6.70
CA LEU A 224 2.67 -6.09 6.96
C LEU A 224 4.02 -6.61 7.48
N PRO A 225 4.02 -7.54 8.44
CA PRO A 225 5.25 -8.07 9.02
C PRO A 225 6.02 -8.91 7.98
N THR A 226 7.32 -8.65 7.83
CA THR A 226 8.19 -9.33 6.85
C THR A 226 9.38 -10.04 7.50
N PHE A 227 9.11 -10.90 8.49
CA PHE A 227 10.18 -11.63 9.16
C PHE A 227 10.98 -12.50 8.17
N PRO A 228 12.31 -12.56 8.31
CA PRO A 228 13.18 -13.26 7.37
C PRO A 228 12.86 -14.76 7.24
N MET A 229 12.24 -15.35 8.26
CA MET A 229 11.81 -16.76 8.28
C MET A 229 10.51 -17.04 7.51
N LEU A 230 9.72 -16.02 7.18
CA LEU A 230 8.48 -16.21 6.45
C LEU A 230 8.76 -16.25 4.95
N VAL A 231 8.37 -17.37 4.34
CA VAL A 231 8.60 -17.68 2.93
C VAL A 231 7.82 -16.70 2.05
N ARG A 232 8.27 -16.50 0.81
CA ARG A 232 7.60 -15.69 -0.24
C ARG A 232 6.08 -15.90 -0.29
N LEU A 233 5.63 -17.14 -0.06
CA LEU A 233 4.23 -17.55 -0.01
C LEU A 233 3.44 -16.72 1.00
N CYS A 234 3.84 -16.72 2.27
CA CYS A 234 3.14 -16.00 3.35
C CYS A 234 3.04 -14.49 3.09
N ALA A 235 4.09 -13.87 2.55
CA ALA A 235 4.06 -12.45 2.21
C ALA A 235 3.08 -12.16 1.06
N SER A 236 3.07 -13.03 0.03
CA SER A 236 2.14 -12.94 -1.10
C SER A 236 0.69 -13.09 -0.64
N THR A 237 0.39 -14.10 0.18
CA THR A 237 -0.95 -14.35 0.73
C THR A 237 -1.44 -13.15 1.54
N ARG A 238 -0.62 -12.57 2.42
CA ARG A 238 -1.05 -11.39 3.22
C ARG A 238 -1.38 -10.17 2.37
N VAL A 239 -0.58 -9.92 1.32
CA VAL A 239 -0.85 -8.84 0.37
C VAL A 239 -2.20 -9.09 -0.32
N LYS A 240 -2.43 -10.31 -0.80
CA LYS A 240 -3.69 -10.70 -1.45
C LYS A 240 -4.89 -10.62 -0.50
N ASP A 241 -4.76 -11.13 0.72
CA ASP A 241 -5.83 -11.09 1.73
C ASP A 241 -6.27 -9.66 2.06
N TYR A 242 -5.30 -8.74 2.13
CA TYR A 242 -5.59 -7.32 2.36
C TYR A 242 -6.38 -6.74 1.19
N TRP A 243 -5.89 -6.93 -0.03
CA TRP A 243 -6.53 -6.38 -1.22
C TRP A 243 -7.86 -7.06 -1.55
N ASN A 244 -8.03 -8.33 -1.20
CA ASN A 244 -9.31 -9.02 -1.33
C ASN A 244 -10.38 -8.36 -0.45
N LEU A 245 -10.07 -8.07 0.81
CA LEU A 245 -10.96 -7.28 1.67
C LEU A 245 -11.19 -5.87 1.12
N ALA A 246 -10.13 -5.23 0.64
CA ALA A 246 -10.22 -3.90 0.05
C ALA A 246 -11.19 -3.87 -1.13
N PHE A 247 -11.05 -4.79 -2.09
CA PHE A 247 -11.91 -4.87 -3.27
C PHE A 247 -13.37 -5.15 -2.93
N ASN A 248 -13.63 -6.02 -1.96
CA ASN A 248 -15.00 -6.28 -1.52
C ASN A 248 -15.64 -5.03 -0.92
N GLU A 249 -14.87 -4.26 -0.14
CA GLU A 249 -15.33 -2.96 0.36
C GLU A 249 -15.47 -1.92 -0.76
N ASP A 250 -14.52 -1.84 -1.69
CA ASP A 250 -14.53 -0.91 -2.83
C ASP A 250 -15.76 -1.14 -3.70
N TYR A 251 -16.11 -2.41 -3.95
CA TYR A 251 -17.32 -2.77 -4.68
C TYR A 251 -18.58 -2.23 -3.99
N MET A 252 -18.70 -2.36 -2.67
CA MET A 252 -19.82 -1.78 -1.92
C MET A 252 -19.84 -0.26 -2.00
N VAL A 253 -18.68 0.38 -1.83
CA VAL A 253 -18.54 1.84 -1.83
C VAL A 253 -18.89 2.45 -3.18
N ILE A 254 -18.52 1.78 -4.28
CA ILE A 254 -18.82 2.22 -5.64
C ILE A 254 -20.30 2.00 -5.95
N THR A 255 -20.79 0.77 -5.78
CA THR A 255 -22.16 0.40 -6.19
C THR A 255 -23.25 1.10 -5.38
N GLN A 256 -22.99 1.39 -4.11
CA GLN A 256 -23.92 2.08 -3.22
C GLN A 256 -23.60 3.57 -3.05
N LYS A 257 -22.57 4.08 -3.75
CA LYS A 257 -22.09 5.47 -3.67
C LYS A 257 -21.81 5.96 -2.24
N LEU A 258 -21.29 5.08 -1.39
CA LEU A 258 -21.10 5.39 0.04
C LEU A 258 -20.11 6.53 0.27
N HIS A 259 -19.13 6.69 -0.62
CA HIS A 259 -18.11 7.75 -0.54
C HIS A 259 -18.72 9.17 -0.58
N GLU A 260 -19.88 9.36 -1.21
CA GLU A 260 -20.59 10.65 -1.23
C GLU A 260 -21.23 10.97 0.15
N GLN A 261 -21.54 9.95 0.94
CA GLN A 261 -22.27 10.05 2.21
C GLN A 261 -21.39 9.86 3.45
N MET A 262 -20.15 9.39 3.26
CA MET A 262 -19.16 9.22 4.33
C MET A 262 -18.80 10.55 4.99
N SER A 263 -18.62 10.49 6.32
CA SER A 263 -18.00 11.58 7.08
C SER A 263 -16.58 11.86 6.55
N ASP A 264 -16.04 13.05 6.82
CA ASP A 264 -14.67 13.40 6.41
C ASP A 264 -13.65 12.39 6.96
N GLU A 265 -13.84 11.93 8.19
CA GLU A 265 -12.98 10.94 8.83
C GLU A 265 -13.09 9.57 8.15
N ASP A 266 -14.31 9.08 7.88
CA ASP A 266 -14.53 7.79 7.24
C ASP A 266 -13.99 7.78 5.80
N LEU A 267 -14.18 8.87 5.06
CA LEU A 267 -13.67 9.02 3.70
C LEU A 267 -12.13 9.03 3.69
N TYR A 268 -11.53 9.75 4.64
CA TYR A 268 -10.07 9.78 4.78
C TYR A 268 -9.52 8.41 5.16
N ASP A 269 -10.12 7.72 6.12
CA ASP A 269 -9.70 6.36 6.52
C ASP A 269 -9.82 5.37 5.36
N TYR A 270 -10.94 5.42 4.62
CA TYR A 270 -11.14 4.65 3.41
C TYR A 270 -10.01 4.89 2.39
N ALA A 271 -9.73 6.15 2.05
CA ALA A 271 -8.67 6.54 1.10
C ALA A 271 -7.26 6.17 1.61
N TRP A 272 -7.00 6.33 2.90
CA TRP A 272 -5.71 6.01 3.52
C TRP A 272 -5.41 4.50 3.51
N ARG A 273 -6.43 3.66 3.70
CA ARG A 273 -6.32 2.20 3.54
C ARG A 273 -6.05 1.78 2.08
N ARG A 274 -6.33 2.64 1.10
CA ARG A 274 -5.97 2.45 -0.32
C ARG A 274 -4.68 3.15 -0.71
N PHE A 275 -3.93 3.70 0.26
CA PHE A 275 -2.69 4.44 0.02
C PHE A 275 -2.89 5.73 -0.82
N LEU A 276 -4.11 6.29 -0.86
CA LEU A 276 -4.44 7.46 -1.67
C LEU A 276 -4.24 8.78 -0.91
N ALA A 277 -4.40 8.76 0.41
CA ALA A 277 -4.39 9.96 1.25
C ALA A 277 -3.39 9.85 2.41
N PRO A 278 -2.09 10.11 2.18
CA PRO A 278 -1.10 10.19 3.26
C PRO A 278 -1.50 11.26 4.30
N TYR A 279 -1.42 10.95 5.60
CA TYR A 279 -1.85 11.84 6.69
C TYR A 279 -0.98 13.08 6.87
N ASP A 280 0.29 13.03 6.47
CA ASP A 280 1.23 14.15 6.52
C ASP A 280 0.83 15.28 5.56
N LYS A 281 0.18 14.96 4.45
CA LYS A 281 -0.20 15.92 3.41
C LYS A 281 -1.42 16.78 3.77
N ASN A 282 -2.13 16.48 4.88
CA ASN A 282 -3.29 17.23 5.38
C ASN A 282 -4.29 17.63 4.26
N LEU A 283 -4.68 16.65 3.44
CA LEU A 283 -5.53 16.88 2.28
C LEU A 283 -6.93 17.36 2.68
N SER A 284 -7.49 18.26 1.89
CA SER A 284 -8.90 18.67 2.00
C SER A 284 -9.85 17.55 1.56
N ARG A 285 -11.12 17.62 1.98
CA ARG A 285 -12.16 16.66 1.55
C ARG A 285 -12.25 16.55 0.03
N ASP A 286 -12.20 17.67 -0.68
CA ASP A 286 -12.32 17.71 -2.15
C ASP A 286 -11.14 17.03 -2.85
N GLU A 287 -9.92 17.20 -2.32
CA GLU A 287 -8.73 16.52 -2.82
C GLU A 287 -8.81 15.01 -2.56
N VAL A 288 -9.25 14.59 -1.38
CA VAL A 288 -9.45 13.17 -1.06
C VAL A 288 -10.51 12.57 -1.97
N MET A 289 -11.63 13.27 -2.17
CA MET A 289 -12.71 12.84 -3.04
C MET A 289 -12.24 12.71 -4.49
N THR A 290 -11.43 13.65 -4.97
CA THR A 290 -10.83 13.57 -6.31
C THR A 290 -9.97 12.31 -6.45
N ARG A 291 -9.09 12.02 -5.48
CA ARG A 291 -8.25 10.81 -5.52
C ARG A 291 -9.05 9.51 -5.42
N VAL A 292 -10.14 9.51 -4.65
CA VAL A 292 -11.05 8.35 -4.55
C VAL A 292 -11.80 8.12 -5.86
N ASN A 293 -12.32 9.17 -6.48
CA ASN A 293 -12.97 9.07 -7.78
C ASN A 293 -12.00 8.60 -8.88
N ASP A 294 -10.79 9.16 -8.91
CA ASP A 294 -9.75 8.75 -9.85
C ASP A 294 -9.38 7.26 -9.63
N TYR A 295 -9.34 6.81 -8.37
CA TYR A 295 -9.14 5.40 -8.04
C TYR A 295 -10.30 4.51 -8.51
N HIS A 296 -11.55 4.91 -8.32
CA HIS A 296 -12.72 4.17 -8.80
C HIS A 296 -12.73 4.07 -10.33
N GLU A 297 -12.36 5.15 -11.03
CA GLU A 297 -12.20 5.13 -12.48
C GLU A 297 -11.05 4.21 -12.92
N PHE A 298 -9.94 4.20 -12.18
CA PHE A 298 -8.81 3.29 -12.43
C PHE A 298 -9.20 1.81 -12.31
N LEU A 299 -10.02 1.43 -11.33
CA LEU A 299 -10.52 0.05 -11.18
C LEU A 299 -11.27 -0.42 -12.44
N GLY A 300 -11.92 0.51 -13.14
CA GLY A 300 -12.51 0.29 -14.45
C GLY A 300 -13.87 -0.43 -14.44
N PRO A 301 -14.55 -0.51 -15.60
CA PRO A 301 -15.92 -0.99 -15.70
C PRO A 301 -16.07 -2.48 -15.32
N LYS A 302 -15.10 -3.32 -15.72
CA LYS A 302 -15.13 -4.77 -15.42
C LYS A 302 -15.12 -5.10 -13.93
N PHE A 303 -14.55 -4.21 -13.10
CA PHE A 303 -14.58 -4.38 -11.66
C PHE A 303 -16.02 -4.33 -11.12
N VAL A 304 -16.83 -3.40 -11.64
CA VAL A 304 -18.22 -3.20 -11.22
C VAL A 304 -19.17 -4.16 -11.94
N GLU A 305 -18.95 -4.42 -13.23
CA GLU A 305 -19.83 -5.25 -14.05
C GLU A 305 -19.66 -6.75 -13.80
N GLU A 306 -18.41 -7.20 -13.62
CA GLU A 306 -18.07 -8.64 -13.55
C GLU A 306 -17.45 -9.04 -12.20
N GLY A 307 -17.18 -8.09 -11.30
CA GLY A 307 -16.40 -8.37 -10.09
C GLY A 307 -14.94 -8.74 -10.39
N LYS A 308 -14.41 -8.32 -11.55
CA LYS A 308 -13.05 -8.67 -11.96
C LYS A 308 -12.02 -7.86 -11.15
N ALA A 309 -11.26 -8.54 -10.29
CA ALA A 309 -10.18 -7.90 -9.53
C ALA A 309 -9.11 -7.32 -10.49
N PRO A 310 -8.63 -6.08 -10.25
CA PRO A 310 -7.61 -5.45 -11.08
C PRO A 310 -6.24 -6.16 -10.93
N ASN A 311 -5.34 -5.92 -11.88
CA ASN A 311 -3.96 -6.40 -11.77
C ASN A 311 -3.29 -5.79 -10.54
N LEU A 312 -2.94 -6.66 -9.59
CA LEU A 312 -2.48 -6.20 -8.29
C LEU A 312 -1.17 -5.42 -8.34
N ILE A 313 -0.24 -5.79 -9.23
CA ILE A 313 1.02 -5.06 -9.37
C ILE A 313 0.77 -3.64 -9.88
N ILE A 314 -0.06 -3.50 -10.91
CA ILE A 314 -0.34 -2.18 -11.50
C ILE A 314 -1.11 -1.32 -10.49
N LEU A 315 -2.12 -1.90 -9.86
CA LEU A 315 -2.89 -1.24 -8.80
C LEU A 315 -2.00 -0.75 -7.65
N THR A 316 -1.12 -1.60 -7.12
CA THR A 316 -0.27 -1.19 -6.01
C THR A 316 0.72 -0.10 -6.41
N ASN A 317 1.22 -0.08 -7.65
CA ASN A 317 2.05 1.03 -8.11
C ASN A 317 1.25 2.33 -8.27
N TYR A 318 0.02 2.25 -8.78
CA TYR A 318 -0.87 3.41 -8.91
C TYR A 318 -1.19 4.02 -7.54
N CYS A 319 -1.69 3.18 -6.62
CA CYS A 319 -2.03 3.57 -5.26
C CYS A 319 -0.82 4.09 -4.48
N MET A 320 0.30 3.37 -4.50
CA MET A 320 1.49 3.76 -3.74
C MET A 320 2.24 4.94 -4.37
N GLY A 321 1.89 5.35 -5.58
CA GLY A 321 2.49 6.51 -6.23
C GLY A 321 2.36 7.80 -5.41
N TYR A 322 1.33 7.96 -4.58
CA TYR A 322 1.21 9.12 -3.67
C TYR A 322 2.27 9.16 -2.55
N TYR A 323 2.98 8.06 -2.36
CA TYR A 323 4.14 7.93 -1.46
C TYR A 323 5.46 7.80 -2.21
N ASN A 324 5.46 7.95 -3.54
CA ASN A 324 6.66 8.03 -4.36
C ASN A 324 7.30 9.43 -4.23
N ASP A 325 7.57 9.83 -2.99
CA ASP A 325 8.24 11.07 -2.64
C ASP A 325 9.74 10.80 -2.47
N PRO A 326 10.57 11.33 -3.36
CA PRO A 326 12.00 11.39 -3.17
C PRO A 326 12.47 12.01 -1.85
N ALA A 327 11.73 13.00 -1.39
CA ALA A 327 12.18 14.08 -0.52
C ALA A 327 11.57 14.03 0.89
N TYR A 328 10.80 13.00 1.23
CA TYR A 328 10.22 12.86 2.58
C TYR A 328 11.25 12.55 3.69
N LEU A 329 12.54 12.63 3.38
CA LEU A 329 13.58 12.86 4.37
C LEU A 329 13.72 14.39 4.50
N GLU A 330 12.83 15.01 5.29
CA GLU A 330 12.90 16.43 5.67
C GLU A 330 14.11 16.73 6.59
N GLU A 331 14.90 15.71 6.94
CA GLU A 331 16.00 15.84 7.90
C GLU A 331 17.31 16.21 7.20
N ASP A 332 17.96 17.24 7.73
CA ASP A 332 19.33 17.63 7.45
C ASP A 332 20.26 16.41 7.54
N ILE A 333 21.28 16.35 6.67
CA ILE A 333 22.28 15.26 6.62
C ILE A 333 22.88 14.98 8.01
N SER A 334 22.96 16.00 8.87
CA SER A 334 23.50 15.90 10.22
C SER A 334 22.68 15.03 11.17
N GLU A 335 21.39 14.79 10.93
CA GLU A 335 20.55 13.93 11.80
C GLU A 335 20.69 12.43 11.44
N LEU A 336 21.05 12.11 10.20
CA LEU A 336 21.40 10.75 9.78
C LEU A 336 22.69 10.23 10.44
N ASP A 337 23.57 11.14 10.87
CA ASP A 337 24.76 10.82 11.67
C ASP A 337 24.40 10.51 13.14
N GLY A 338 23.16 10.73 13.56
CA GLY A 338 22.66 10.48 14.92
C GLY A 338 22.00 9.12 15.16
N ASN A 339 22.00 8.21 14.18
CA ASN A 339 21.39 6.89 14.34
C ASN A 339 22.37 5.89 14.99
N ASP A 340 22.00 5.34 16.16
CA ASP A 340 22.76 4.39 17.00
C ASP A 340 23.16 3.04 16.32
N PHE A 341 22.92 2.89 15.02
CA PHE A 341 23.25 1.69 14.25
C PHE A 341 24.08 2.02 13.00
N GLU A 342 25.37 2.31 13.22
CA GLU A 342 26.42 2.62 12.23
C GLU A 342 26.36 1.75 10.96
N TYR A 343 26.02 0.46 11.06
CA TYR A 343 26.07 -0.46 9.92
C TYR A 343 24.88 -0.35 8.93
N MET A 344 23.78 0.30 9.31
CA MET A 344 22.64 0.58 8.41
C MET A 344 22.71 1.97 7.78
N ALA A 345 23.51 2.89 8.34
CA ALA A 345 23.67 4.25 7.87
C ALA A 345 24.26 4.31 6.45
N HIS A 346 25.18 3.40 6.11
CA HIS A 346 25.87 3.42 4.81
C HIS A 346 24.95 3.17 3.60
N TYR A 347 23.93 2.32 3.72
CA TYR A 347 23.00 2.05 2.60
C TYR A 347 22.01 3.19 2.36
N GLY A 348 21.58 3.88 3.43
CA GLY A 348 20.73 5.06 3.33
C GLY A 348 21.50 6.27 2.81
N LYS A 349 22.72 6.49 3.33
CA LYS A 349 23.60 7.60 2.97
C LYS A 349 24.07 7.51 1.51
N ASP A 350 24.42 6.33 1.01
CA ASP A 350 24.85 6.16 -0.38
C ASP A 350 23.70 6.35 -1.39
N ALA A 351 22.49 5.90 -1.06
CA ALA A 351 21.30 6.16 -1.90
C ALA A 351 20.85 7.64 -1.85
N PHE A 352 21.02 8.30 -0.71
CA PHE A 352 20.73 9.71 -0.50
C PHE A 352 21.76 10.62 -1.20
N LEU A 353 23.06 10.33 -1.09
CA LEU A 353 24.15 11.08 -1.73
C LEU A 353 24.08 11.04 -3.25
N ARG A 354 23.87 9.85 -3.84
CA ARG A 354 23.68 9.72 -5.30
C ARG A 354 22.47 10.49 -5.82
N ARG A 355 21.47 10.72 -4.96
CA ARG A 355 20.24 11.45 -5.30
C ARG A 355 20.39 12.96 -5.14
N LEU A 356 21.08 13.41 -4.09
CA LEU A 356 21.44 14.81 -3.89
C LEU A 356 22.35 15.31 -5.03
N GLU A 357 23.18 14.43 -5.59
CA GLU A 357 23.97 14.70 -6.79
C GLU A 357 23.12 14.80 -8.07
N PHE A 358 21.97 14.11 -8.13
CA PHE A 358 20.98 14.23 -9.21
C PHE A 358 20.06 15.46 -9.05
N GLU A 359 19.78 15.90 -7.82
CA GLU A 359 18.84 16.98 -7.51
C GLU A 359 19.52 18.34 -7.30
N ASN A 360 20.79 18.37 -6.88
CA ASN A 360 21.57 19.60 -6.63
C ASN A 360 22.96 19.58 -7.29
N GLY A 361 23.32 18.51 -8.00
CA GLY A 361 24.58 18.42 -8.72
C GLY A 361 24.44 18.81 -10.20
N PRO A 362 25.56 18.84 -10.95
CA PRO A 362 25.61 19.31 -12.34
C PRO A 362 24.77 18.48 -13.33
N LEU A 363 24.26 17.31 -12.91
CA LEU A 363 23.33 16.47 -13.67
C LEU A 363 21.89 16.99 -13.63
N ARG A 364 21.50 17.72 -12.58
CA ARG A 364 20.15 18.30 -12.43
C ARG A 364 19.82 19.24 -13.58
N ASP A 365 20.70 20.18 -13.87
CA ASP A 365 20.51 21.19 -14.92
C ASP A 365 20.42 20.53 -16.32
N GLN A 366 21.15 19.44 -16.53
CA GLN A 366 21.11 18.67 -17.78
C GLN A 366 19.79 17.91 -17.93
N VAL A 367 19.27 17.35 -16.84
CA VAL A 367 17.98 16.65 -16.83
C VAL A 367 16.81 17.63 -16.96
N GLU A 368 16.83 18.76 -16.24
CA GLU A 368 15.81 19.82 -16.37
C GLU A 368 15.77 20.37 -17.80
N ALA A 369 16.93 20.65 -18.41
CA ALA A 369 17.01 21.07 -19.80
C ALA A 369 16.45 20.03 -20.78
N HIS A 370 16.72 18.74 -20.54
CA HIS A 370 16.18 17.65 -21.35
C HIS A 370 14.67 17.48 -21.18
N THR A 371 14.15 17.58 -19.95
CA THR A 371 12.73 17.49 -19.65
C THR A 371 11.95 18.67 -20.24
N GLN A 372 12.50 19.89 -20.16
CA GLN A 372 11.88 21.07 -20.77
C GLN A 372 11.77 20.93 -22.29
N LYS A 373 12.83 20.41 -22.92
CA LYS A 373 12.83 20.10 -24.36
C LYS A 373 11.74 19.09 -24.73
N LEU A 374 11.56 18.02 -23.94
CA LEU A 374 10.49 17.05 -24.16
C LEU A 374 9.09 17.65 -23.98
N ILE A 375 8.91 18.56 -23.01
CA ILE A 375 7.64 19.27 -22.80
C ILE A 375 7.32 20.17 -24.00
N GLU A 376 8.31 20.89 -24.53
CA GLU A 376 8.16 21.74 -25.71
C GLU A 376 7.86 20.92 -26.97
N GLU A 377 8.54 19.79 -27.17
CA GLU A 377 8.27 18.87 -28.27
C GLU A 377 6.84 18.27 -28.18
N ARG A 378 6.37 17.96 -26.98
CA ARG A 378 4.99 17.50 -26.72
C ARG A 378 3.96 18.59 -27.03
N ALA A 379 4.20 19.82 -26.59
CA ALA A 379 3.31 20.96 -26.87
C ALA A 379 3.29 21.34 -28.36
N ALA A 380 4.40 21.11 -29.09
CA ALA A 380 4.46 21.30 -30.53
C ALA A 380 3.70 20.20 -31.31
N ALA A 381 3.70 18.96 -30.82
CA ALA A 381 2.98 17.84 -31.43
C ALA A 381 1.45 17.93 -31.26
N GLU A 382 0.95 18.65 -30.26
CA GLU A 382 -0.49 18.88 -30.05
C GLU A 382 -1.08 20.01 -30.91
N LYS A 383 -0.26 20.79 -31.62
CA LYS A 383 -0.77 21.77 -32.58
C LYS A 383 -1.19 21.05 -33.87
N PRO A 384 -2.46 21.12 -34.31
CA PRO A 384 -2.87 20.51 -35.57
C PRO A 384 -2.08 21.16 -36.71
N ALA A 385 -1.53 20.33 -37.60
CA ALA A 385 -0.90 20.78 -38.82
C ALA A 385 -1.87 21.71 -39.58
N PRO A 386 -1.39 22.85 -40.11
CA PRO A 386 -2.25 23.78 -40.84
C PRO A 386 -2.92 23.03 -42.00
N GLN A 387 -4.25 23.12 -42.05
CA GLN A 387 -5.03 22.67 -43.20
C GLN A 387 -4.49 23.37 -44.44
N VAL A 388 -3.82 22.61 -45.31
CA VAL A 388 -3.51 23.07 -46.66
C VAL A 388 -4.83 23.04 -47.43
N SER A 389 -5.50 24.19 -47.51
CA SER A 389 -6.64 24.40 -48.38
C SER A 389 -6.16 24.69 -49.80
N ALA A 390 -6.55 23.81 -50.73
CA ALA A 390 -6.63 23.93 -52.20
C ALA A 390 -5.41 24.47 -52.96
#